data_AF-A0AAJ7UM41-F1
#
_entry.id   AF-A0AAJ7UM41-F1
#
_cell.length_a   1.000
_cell.length_b   1.000
_cell.length_c   1.000
_cell.angle_alpha   90.00
_cell.angle_beta   90.00
_cell.angle_gamma   90.00
#
_symmetry.space_group_name_H-M   'P 1'
#
loop_
_entity.id
_entity.type
_entity.pdbx_description
1 polymer ?
#
loop_
_entity_poly.entity_id
_entity_poly.type
_entity_poly.pdbx_seq_one_letter_code
_entity_poly.pdbx_strand_id
1 'polypeptide(L)'
;MADRLTQLQDAVNSMADHFCNAVGVLQQCAPPTFFPNTQSTAHKEVPLASSSTSSQEEYSQLFATLIARTAKDIDVLIDSLPSEESTAALQAASLRRLEEENVDAAALLVEVVGRGEALLTRVQAALADIAESQLRTRHSLLAPSSSSSSSSTTSSSSSSSSSSAGTAATGTGATSAAAAAAAAPAAGAAPESTALPLPPPPPPPVPANANATQHQQQQQQQHQQQQQQQEGKGASEALLDRVLPAVCDADRTHCQGY
;
A
#
# COMPACT_ATOMS: atom_id res chain seq x y z
N MET A 1 5.39 -6.31 -0.74
CA MET A 1 5.00 -5.74 -2.05
C MET A 1 6.03 -4.66 -2.32
N ALA A 2 6.99 -4.91 -3.21
CA ALA A 2 8.11 -4.00 -3.43
C ALA A 2 7.63 -2.79 -4.23
N ASP A 3 8.07 -1.59 -3.84
CA ASP A 3 7.84 -0.37 -4.60
C ASP A 3 8.50 -0.45 -5.99
N ARG A 4 8.03 0.34 -6.96
CA ARG A 4 8.58 0.33 -8.34
C ARG A 4 10.06 0.64 -8.37
N LEU A 5 10.54 1.52 -7.48
CA LEU A 5 11.96 1.82 -7.36
C LEU A 5 12.77 0.62 -6.83
N THR A 6 12.21 -0.12 -5.87
CA THR A 6 12.83 -1.35 -5.35
C THR A 6 12.86 -2.44 -6.42
N GLN A 7 11.78 -2.61 -7.18
CA GLN A 7 11.73 -3.55 -8.31
C GLN A 7 12.76 -3.21 -9.38
N LEU A 8 12.96 -1.92 -9.67
CA LEU A 8 13.97 -1.46 -10.62
C LEU A 8 15.39 -1.79 -10.14
N GLN A 9 15.67 -1.58 -8.85
CA GLN A 9 16.96 -1.95 -8.25
C GLN A 9 17.21 -3.46 -8.35
N ASP A 10 16.20 -4.27 -8.02
CA ASP A 10 16.30 -5.73 -8.12
C ASP A 10 16.54 -6.18 -9.57
N ALA A 11 15.85 -5.57 -10.55
CA ALA A 11 16.02 -5.88 -11.97
C ALA A 11 17.41 -5.49 -12.50
N VAL A 12 17.95 -4.33 -12.09
CA VAL A 12 19.31 -3.91 -12.44
C VAL A 12 20.35 -4.84 -11.80
N ASN A 13 20.16 -5.23 -10.54
CA ASN A 13 21.06 -6.17 -9.88
C ASN A 13 21.02 -7.54 -10.57
N SER A 14 19.83 -8.03 -10.92
CA SER A 14 19.67 -9.27 -11.70
C SER A 14 20.32 -9.17 -13.09
N MET A 15 20.27 -8.00 -13.74
CA MET A 15 20.96 -7.80 -15.01
C MET A 15 22.47 -7.88 -14.86
N ALA A 16 23.03 -7.30 -13.80
CA ALA A 16 24.47 -7.40 -13.50
C ALA A 16 24.89 -8.86 -13.27
N ASP A 17 24.07 -9.64 -12.55
CA ASP A 17 24.30 -11.07 -12.35
C ASP A 17 24.25 -11.85 -13.68
N HIS A 18 23.31 -11.54 -14.57
CA HIS A 18 23.25 -12.15 -15.90
C HIS A 18 24.49 -11.84 -16.73
N PHE A 19 24.98 -10.59 -16.74
CA PHE A 19 26.21 -10.24 -17.44
C PHE A 19 27.42 -10.95 -16.86
N CYS A 20 27.57 -10.98 -15.54
CA CYS A 20 28.70 -11.64 -14.88
C CYS A 20 28.74 -13.14 -15.21
N ASN A 21 27.60 -13.82 -15.09
CA ASN A 21 27.47 -15.24 -15.41
C ASN A 21 27.68 -15.53 -16.90
N ALA A 22 27.13 -14.69 -17.79
CA ALA A 22 27.29 -14.82 -19.24
C ALA A 22 28.76 -14.70 -19.67
N VAL A 23 29.49 -13.71 -19.12
CA VAL A 23 30.93 -13.53 -19.39
C VAL A 23 31.73 -14.71 -18.86
N GLY A 24 31.42 -15.21 -17.65
CA GLY A 24 32.05 -16.39 -17.08
C GLY A 24 31.89 -17.62 -17.97
N VAL A 25 30.67 -17.85 -18.49
CA VAL A 25 30.43 -18.91 -19.47
C VAL A 25 31.26 -18.66 -20.72
N LEU A 26 31.15 -17.50 -21.38
CA LEU A 26 31.89 -17.19 -22.62
C LEU A 26 33.40 -17.41 -22.50
N GLN A 27 34.01 -17.04 -21.37
CA GLN A 27 35.44 -17.24 -21.12
C GLN A 27 35.83 -18.73 -21.01
N GLN A 28 34.95 -19.58 -20.46
CA GLN A 28 35.17 -21.03 -20.44
C GLN A 28 35.03 -21.68 -21.82
N CYS A 29 34.32 -21.01 -22.74
CA CYS A 29 34.10 -21.48 -24.12
C CYS A 29 35.18 -21.05 -25.08
N ALA A 30 35.87 -19.95 -24.77
CA ALA A 30 36.71 -19.26 -25.72
C ALA A 30 37.90 -20.14 -26.12
N PRO A 31 37.99 -20.60 -27.38
CA PRO A 31 39.16 -21.35 -27.83
C PRO A 31 40.38 -20.42 -27.83
N PRO A 32 41.58 -20.91 -27.47
CA PRO A 32 42.80 -20.12 -27.55
C PRO A 32 43.06 -19.72 -29.01
N THR A 33 43.03 -18.42 -29.29
CA THR A 33 43.31 -17.91 -30.64
C THR A 33 44.82 -17.95 -30.90
N PHE A 34 45.26 -18.74 -31.89
CA PHE A 34 46.67 -18.78 -32.29
C PHE A 34 46.96 -17.68 -33.32
N PHE A 35 48.08 -16.96 -33.12
CA PHE A 35 48.56 -15.99 -34.11
C PHE A 35 49.29 -16.70 -35.26
N PRO A 36 49.09 -16.28 -36.52
CA PRO A 36 49.64 -16.97 -37.71
C PRO A 36 51.17 -17.11 -37.76
N ASN A 37 51.91 -16.33 -36.97
CA ASN A 37 53.38 -16.24 -37.06
C ASN A 37 54.14 -17.04 -35.98
N THR A 38 53.45 -17.82 -35.13
CA THR A 38 54.08 -18.66 -34.10
C THR A 38 53.96 -20.15 -34.40
N GLN A 39 54.17 -20.54 -35.65
CA GLN A 39 54.38 -21.96 -35.99
C GLN A 39 55.81 -22.35 -35.64
N SER A 40 56.02 -22.89 -34.45
CA SER A 40 57.11 -23.85 -34.23
C SER A 40 56.57 -25.06 -33.50
N THR A 41 56.19 -26.06 -34.31
CA THR A 41 56.48 -27.48 -34.04
C THR A 41 56.22 -27.98 -32.61
N ALA A 42 54.97 -28.00 -32.14
CA ALA A 42 54.58 -28.91 -31.07
C ALA A 42 53.06 -29.15 -31.07
N HIS A 43 52.70 -30.42 -31.25
CA HIS A 43 51.39 -31.03 -30.98
C HIS A 43 50.24 -30.78 -31.96
N LYS A 44 50.27 -31.61 -33.02
CA LYS A 44 49.27 -32.68 -33.27
C LYS A 44 47.85 -32.36 -32.82
N GLU A 45 47.01 -32.09 -33.82
CA GLU A 45 45.58 -32.38 -33.88
C GLU A 45 45.02 -33.11 -32.65
N VAL A 46 44.33 -32.36 -31.80
CA VAL A 46 43.30 -32.91 -30.90
C VAL A 46 41.95 -32.52 -31.52
N PRO A 47 41.25 -33.44 -32.21
CA PRO A 47 39.86 -33.22 -32.62
C PRO A 47 38.92 -33.52 -31.45
N LEU A 48 38.96 -32.71 -30.39
CA LEU A 48 38.12 -32.91 -29.21
C LEU A 48 37.49 -31.60 -28.72
N ALA A 49 36.58 -31.04 -29.51
CA ALA A 49 35.69 -29.97 -29.04
C ALA A 49 34.37 -29.83 -29.85
N SER A 50 34.09 -30.68 -30.84
CA SER A 50 32.89 -30.50 -31.69
C SER A 50 31.57 -31.00 -31.08
N SER A 51 31.60 -31.62 -29.88
CA SER A 51 30.38 -32.09 -29.19
C SER A 51 29.99 -31.25 -27.97
N SER A 52 30.91 -30.46 -27.40
CA SER A 52 30.64 -29.59 -26.23
C SER A 52 30.27 -28.16 -26.61
N THR A 53 30.54 -27.73 -27.85
CA THR A 53 30.19 -26.39 -28.35
C THR A 53 28.68 -26.18 -28.46
N SER A 54 27.90 -27.21 -28.80
CA SER A 54 26.45 -27.07 -29.00
C SER A 54 25.72 -26.67 -27.72
N SER A 55 25.97 -27.36 -26.61
CA SER A 55 25.37 -27.02 -25.29
C SER A 55 25.85 -25.67 -24.79
N GLN A 56 27.07 -25.28 -25.15
CA GLN A 56 27.70 -24.06 -24.70
C GLN A 56 27.20 -22.82 -25.47
N GLU A 57 26.94 -22.98 -26.77
CA GLU A 57 26.20 -22.00 -27.58
C GLU A 57 24.76 -21.83 -27.06
N GLU A 58 24.10 -22.90 -26.61
CA GLU A 58 22.76 -22.83 -26.01
C GLU A 58 22.75 -21.97 -24.72
N TYR A 59 23.76 -22.10 -23.85
CA TYR A 59 23.90 -21.22 -22.68
C TYR A 59 24.14 -19.76 -23.06
N SER A 60 24.94 -19.49 -24.10
CA SER A 60 25.17 -18.13 -24.59
C SER A 60 23.88 -17.48 -25.11
N GLN A 61 23.05 -18.25 -25.83
CA GLN A 61 21.76 -17.80 -26.34
C GLN A 61 20.74 -17.61 -25.21
N LEU A 62 20.77 -18.48 -24.19
CA LEU A 62 19.94 -18.33 -22.99
C LEU A 62 20.26 -17.03 -22.25
N PHE A 63 21.54 -16.74 -21.98
CA PHE A 63 21.95 -15.50 -21.33
C PHE A 63 21.64 -14.27 -22.18
N ALA A 64 21.84 -14.32 -23.50
CA ALA A 64 21.44 -13.24 -24.39
C ALA A 64 19.93 -12.95 -24.30
N THR A 65 19.10 -14.00 -24.24
CA THR A 65 17.65 -13.88 -24.07
C THR A 65 17.28 -13.29 -22.71
N LEU A 66 17.91 -13.77 -21.63
CA LEU A 66 17.68 -13.24 -20.28
C LEU A 66 18.08 -11.77 -20.18
N ILE A 67 19.25 -11.39 -20.69
CA ILE A 67 19.71 -9.99 -20.70
C ILE A 67 18.75 -9.10 -21.48
N ALA A 68 18.35 -9.50 -22.70
CA ALA A 68 17.44 -8.72 -23.53
C ALA A 68 16.06 -8.55 -22.89
N ARG A 69 15.55 -9.60 -22.25
CA ARG A 69 14.28 -9.55 -21.52
C ARG A 69 14.37 -8.64 -20.30
N THR A 70 15.38 -8.83 -19.45
CA THR A 70 15.56 -8.02 -18.25
C THR A 70 15.81 -6.55 -18.61
N ALA A 71 16.47 -6.25 -19.73
CA ALA A 71 16.60 -4.89 -20.25
C ALA A 71 15.25 -4.26 -20.60
N LYS A 72 14.40 -5.00 -21.30
CA LYS A 72 13.05 -4.52 -21.61
C LYS A 72 12.20 -4.37 -20.35
N ASP A 73 12.35 -5.27 -19.39
CA ASP A 73 11.65 -5.17 -18.10
C ASP A 73 12.11 -3.92 -17.32
N ILE A 74 13.40 -3.56 -17.39
CA ILE A 74 13.93 -2.30 -16.84
C ILE A 74 13.31 -1.09 -17.56
N ASP A 75 13.24 -1.08 -18.89
CA ASP A 75 12.63 0.01 -19.66
C ASP A 75 11.16 0.21 -19.25
N VAL A 76 10.38 -0.88 -19.16
CA VAL A 76 8.98 -0.84 -18.70
C VAL A 76 8.88 -0.33 -17.26
N LEU A 77 9.81 -0.72 -16.39
CA LEU A 77 9.84 -0.22 -15.01
C LEU A 77 10.11 1.28 -14.97
N ILE A 78 11.05 1.79 -15.79
CA ILE A 78 11.37 3.21 -15.90
C ILE A 78 10.15 4.00 -16.43
N ASP A 79 9.51 3.52 -17.49
CA ASP A 79 8.31 4.15 -18.07
C ASP A 79 7.12 4.13 -17.10
N SER A 80 7.10 3.18 -16.16
CA SER A 80 6.06 3.06 -15.13
C SER A 80 6.32 3.92 -13.89
N LEU A 81 7.48 4.59 -13.81
CA LEU A 81 7.75 5.51 -12.70
C LEU A 81 6.80 6.70 -12.77
N PRO A 82 6.35 7.23 -11.62
CA PRO A 82 5.59 8.46 -11.60
C PRO A 82 6.39 9.59 -12.25
N SER A 83 5.74 10.39 -13.09
CA SER A 83 6.40 11.43 -13.89
C SER A 83 7.12 12.48 -13.04
N GLU A 84 8.33 12.87 -13.47
CA GLU A 84 9.16 13.90 -12.83
C GLU A 84 8.56 15.32 -12.88
N GLU A 85 7.47 15.53 -13.63
CA GLU A 85 6.79 16.83 -13.72
C GLU A 85 6.06 17.23 -12.42
N SER A 86 5.96 16.31 -11.47
CA SER A 86 5.48 16.59 -10.13
C SER A 86 6.55 17.30 -9.30
N THR A 87 6.83 18.57 -9.63
CA THR A 87 7.61 19.45 -8.76
C THR A 87 7.10 19.37 -7.32
N ALA A 88 8.00 19.39 -6.33
CA ALA A 88 7.62 19.26 -4.92
C ALA A 88 6.52 20.25 -4.49
N ALA A 89 6.46 21.42 -5.13
CA ALA A 89 5.40 22.41 -4.94
C ALA A 89 4.03 21.94 -5.43
N LEU A 90 3.94 21.34 -6.63
CA LEU A 90 2.69 20.83 -7.20
C LEU A 90 2.22 19.57 -6.46
N GLN A 91 3.17 18.74 -6.03
CA GLN A 91 2.94 17.59 -5.15
C GLN A 91 2.35 18.03 -3.80
N ALA A 92 2.92 19.06 -3.16
CA ALA A 92 2.41 19.62 -1.91
C ALA A 92 1.04 20.27 -2.08
N ALA A 93 0.78 20.95 -3.22
CA ALA A 93 -0.54 21.50 -3.52
C ALA A 93 -1.59 20.40 -3.73
N SER A 94 -1.23 19.32 -4.43
CA SER A 94 -2.08 18.15 -4.62
C SER A 94 -2.40 17.44 -3.30
N LEU A 95 -1.40 17.28 -2.43
CA LEU A 95 -1.59 16.72 -1.08
C LEU A 95 -2.54 17.57 -0.23
N ARG A 96 -2.36 18.90 -0.20
CA ARG A 96 -3.28 19.79 0.54
C ARG A 96 -4.71 19.68 0.03
N ARG A 97 -4.89 19.62 -1.28
CA ARG A 97 -6.22 19.43 -1.88
C ARG A 97 -6.82 18.08 -1.46
N LEU A 98 -6.04 17.01 -1.50
CA LEU A 98 -6.51 15.68 -1.06
C LEU A 98 -6.83 15.65 0.43
N GLU A 99 -6.10 16.38 1.27
CA GLU A 99 -6.39 16.53 2.70
C GLU A 99 -7.71 17.27 2.92
N GLU A 100 -7.96 18.37 2.19
CA GLU A 100 -9.24 19.09 2.23
C GLU A 100 -10.40 18.19 1.79
N GLU A 101 -10.26 17.50 0.65
CA GLU A 101 -11.26 16.55 0.15
C GLU A 101 -11.51 15.39 1.15
N ASN A 102 -10.47 14.94 1.85
CA ASN A 102 -10.60 13.91 2.89
C ASN A 102 -11.36 14.42 4.11
N VAL A 103 -11.08 15.64 4.57
CA VAL A 103 -11.78 16.28 5.69
C VAL A 103 -13.27 16.47 5.34
N ASP A 104 -13.57 16.96 4.15
CA ASP A 104 -14.95 17.13 3.68
C ASP A 104 -15.69 15.79 3.60
N ALA A 105 -15.05 14.77 3.02
CA ALA A 105 -15.62 13.42 2.94
C ALA A 105 -15.86 12.81 4.34
N ALA A 106 -14.94 13.04 5.29
CA ALA A 106 -15.10 12.59 6.67
C ALA A 106 -16.26 13.31 7.38
N ALA A 107 -16.43 14.61 7.17
CA ALA A 107 -17.54 15.38 7.73
C ALA A 107 -18.90 14.86 7.20
N LEU A 108 -19.00 14.61 5.90
CA LEU A 108 -20.18 14.00 5.30
C LEU A 108 -20.45 12.60 5.86
N LEU A 109 -19.41 11.80 6.08
CA LEU A 109 -19.55 10.47 6.68
C LEU A 109 -20.11 10.56 8.11
N VAL A 110 -19.61 11.49 8.93
CA VAL A 110 -20.14 11.71 10.29
C VAL A 110 -21.60 12.12 10.25
N GLU A 111 -22.00 13.00 9.33
CA GLU A 111 -23.40 13.41 9.17
C GLU A 111 -24.30 12.22 8.80
N VAL A 112 -23.90 11.42 7.83
CA VAL A 112 -24.67 10.26 7.36
C VAL A 112 -24.76 9.19 8.45
N VAL A 113 -23.67 8.91 9.15
CA VAL A 113 -23.66 7.98 10.29
C VAL A 113 -24.59 8.49 11.39
N GLY A 114 -24.52 9.79 11.75
CA GLY A 114 -25.41 10.37 12.76
C GLY A 114 -26.89 10.27 12.38
N ARG A 115 -27.23 10.47 11.10
CA ARG A 115 -28.60 10.22 10.59
C ARG A 115 -28.99 8.75 10.70
N GLY A 116 -28.07 7.85 10.38
CA GLY A 116 -28.26 6.40 10.52
C GLY A 116 -28.51 5.97 11.97
N GLU A 117 -27.73 6.49 12.91
CA GLU A 117 -27.89 6.24 14.35
C GLU A 117 -29.24 6.75 14.87
N ALA A 118 -29.63 7.97 14.49
CA ALA A 118 -30.93 8.51 14.89
C ALA A 118 -32.11 7.67 14.36
N LEU A 119 -32.00 7.17 13.13
CA LEU A 119 -32.98 6.25 12.56
C LEU A 119 -33.02 4.93 13.33
N LEU A 120 -31.85 4.38 13.67
CA LEU A 120 -31.74 3.15 14.46
C LEU A 120 -32.38 3.31 15.83
N THR A 121 -32.12 4.42 16.54
CA THR A 121 -32.76 4.73 17.83
C THR A 121 -34.28 4.78 17.70
N ARG A 122 -34.81 5.37 16.62
CA ARG A 122 -36.25 5.44 16.38
C ARG A 122 -36.87 4.06 16.13
N VAL A 123 -36.18 3.19 15.38
CA VAL A 123 -36.61 1.80 15.16
C VAL A 123 -36.58 1.02 16.48
N GLN A 124 -35.51 1.17 17.27
CA GLN A 124 -35.40 0.52 18.58
C GLN A 124 -36.52 0.95 19.53
N ALA A 125 -36.84 2.25 19.57
CA ALA A 125 -37.96 2.76 20.37
C ALA A 125 -39.30 2.17 19.91
N ALA A 126 -39.57 2.15 18.60
CA ALA A 126 -40.80 1.56 18.07
C ALA A 126 -40.91 0.06 18.39
N LEU A 127 -39.80 -0.69 18.35
CA LEU A 127 -39.77 -2.11 18.72
C LEU A 127 -40.03 -2.29 20.23
N ALA A 128 -39.50 -1.42 21.09
CA ALA A 128 -39.77 -1.43 22.52
C ALA A 128 -41.26 -1.14 22.80
N ASP A 129 -41.86 -0.13 22.16
CA ASP A 129 -43.28 0.20 22.29
C ASP A 129 -44.18 -0.97 21.86
N ILE A 130 -43.82 -1.67 20.77
CA ILE A 130 -44.53 -2.87 20.33
C ILE A 130 -44.44 -3.97 21.38
N ALA A 131 -43.25 -4.23 21.92
CA ALA A 131 -43.04 -5.25 22.93
C ALA A 131 -43.85 -4.94 24.21
N GLU A 132 -43.85 -3.68 24.67
CA GLU A 132 -44.65 -3.24 25.82
C GLU A 132 -46.15 -3.34 25.57
N SER A 133 -46.62 -2.94 24.37
CA SER A 133 -48.03 -3.06 23.98
C SER A 133 -48.50 -4.52 23.96
N GLN A 134 -47.66 -5.44 23.47
CA GLN A 134 -47.94 -6.87 23.50
C GLN A 134 -48.00 -7.44 24.92
N LEU A 135 -47.07 -7.03 25.81
CA LEU A 135 -47.08 -7.41 27.22
C LEU A 135 -48.32 -6.87 27.95
N ARG A 136 -48.67 -5.61 27.74
CA ARG A 136 -49.84 -4.96 28.36
C ARG A 136 -51.15 -5.61 27.91
N THR A 137 -51.27 -5.89 26.61
CA THR A 137 -52.43 -6.61 26.06
C THR A 137 -52.55 -8.00 26.68
N ARG A 138 -51.44 -8.76 26.78
CA ARG A 138 -51.44 -10.07 27.46
C ARG A 138 -51.80 -9.94 28.93
N HIS A 139 -51.18 -9.02 29.67
CA HIS A 139 -51.46 -8.82 31.09
C HIS A 139 -52.92 -8.43 31.34
N SER A 140 -53.52 -7.59 30.48
CA SER A 140 -54.93 -7.22 30.55
C SER A 140 -55.89 -8.37 30.23
N LEU A 141 -55.46 -9.35 29.41
CA LEU A 141 -56.24 -10.54 29.09
C LEU A 141 -56.13 -11.64 30.16
N LEU A 142 -55.04 -11.65 30.95
CA LEU A 142 -54.81 -12.65 32.01
C LEU A 142 -55.28 -12.19 33.40
N ALA A 143 -55.63 -10.93 33.62
CA ALA A 143 -56.20 -10.46 34.89
C ALA A 143 -57.68 -10.89 35.00
N PRO A 144 -58.07 -11.72 36.00
CA PRO A 144 -59.46 -12.13 36.17
C PRO A 144 -60.30 -10.96 36.68
N SER A 145 -61.42 -10.73 36.01
CA SER A 145 -62.50 -9.85 36.43
C SER A 145 -63.03 -10.25 37.80
N SER A 146 -62.62 -9.54 38.84
CA SER A 146 -63.33 -9.42 40.13
C SER A 146 -63.85 -7.99 40.30
N SER A 147 -65.10 -7.78 39.82
CA SER A 147 -66.23 -6.98 40.35
C SER A 147 -65.95 -5.66 41.11
N SER A 148 -66.68 -4.54 40.98
CA SER A 148 -68.05 -4.27 40.50
C SER A 148 -68.37 -2.75 40.61
N SER A 149 -69.18 -2.23 39.68
CA SER A 149 -70.18 -1.14 39.77
C SER A 149 -69.98 0.16 40.59
N SER A 150 -70.24 1.26 39.87
CA SER A 150 -70.93 2.53 40.24
C SER A 150 -70.11 3.73 40.76
N SER A 151 -69.97 4.77 39.92
CA SER A 151 -70.84 5.97 39.97
C SER A 151 -70.39 7.04 38.97
N SER A 152 -71.40 7.65 38.35
CA SER A 152 -71.43 8.68 37.33
C SER A 152 -71.03 10.08 37.82
N THR A 153 -70.41 10.89 36.95
CA THR A 153 -70.70 12.33 36.72
C THR A 153 -70.06 12.73 35.37
N THR A 154 -70.87 12.81 34.31
CA THR A 154 -71.33 14.06 33.66
C THR A 154 -70.25 14.83 32.88
N SER A 155 -70.43 14.84 31.55
CA SER A 155 -70.31 16.00 30.62
C SER A 155 -68.90 16.62 30.43
N SER A 156 -68.36 16.89 29.24
CA SER A 156 -68.97 17.21 27.94
C SER A 156 -67.93 17.00 26.82
N SER A 157 -68.42 16.53 25.69
CA SER A 157 -67.84 16.73 24.38
C SER A 157 -67.87 18.21 23.97
N SER A 158 -66.83 18.68 23.29
CA SER A 158 -66.92 19.80 22.36
C SER A 158 -65.84 19.67 21.28
N SER A 159 -66.18 18.91 20.24
CA SER A 159 -65.67 19.16 18.91
C SER A 159 -66.22 20.50 18.41
N SER A 160 -65.36 21.38 17.93
CA SER A 160 -65.76 22.44 17.00
C SER A 160 -64.66 22.66 15.97
N SER A 161 -64.99 22.25 14.76
CA SER A 161 -64.37 22.67 13.52
C SER A 161 -65.11 23.90 12.97
N SER A 162 -64.41 24.62 12.08
CA SER A 162 -64.90 25.56 11.04
C SER A 162 -64.63 27.07 11.21
N SER A 163 -63.59 27.51 10.49
CA SER A 163 -63.57 28.53 9.41
C SER A 163 -63.95 30.02 9.63
N SER A 164 -62.93 30.86 9.34
CA SER A 164 -62.90 32.07 8.48
C SER A 164 -63.68 33.35 8.83
N ALA A 165 -62.97 34.47 9.04
CA ALA A 165 -63.00 35.68 8.19
C ALA A 165 -62.23 36.90 8.79
N GLY A 166 -61.31 37.48 8.00
CA GLY A 166 -61.11 38.92 7.74
C GLY A 166 -60.65 39.90 8.84
N THR A 167 -59.44 40.45 8.68
CA THR A 167 -59.03 41.90 8.70
C THR A 167 -57.49 41.97 8.80
N ALA A 168 -56.72 42.31 7.75
CA ALA A 168 -56.36 43.65 7.23
C ALA A 168 -55.46 44.52 8.17
N ALA A 169 -54.15 44.56 7.90
CA ALA A 169 -53.17 45.65 8.15
C ALA A 169 -51.77 45.22 7.62
N THR A 170 -51.34 45.59 6.41
CA THR A 170 -50.45 46.73 6.03
C THR A 170 -49.06 46.80 6.69
N GLY A 171 -47.99 46.79 5.86
CA GLY A 171 -46.64 47.33 6.16
C GLY A 171 -45.47 46.35 5.88
N THR A 172 -44.95 46.23 4.65
CA THR A 172 -43.75 46.91 4.06
C THR A 172 -42.38 46.24 4.27
N GLY A 173 -41.69 45.94 3.14
CA GLY A 173 -40.22 45.77 2.98
C GLY A 173 -39.78 44.32 2.69
N ALA A 174 -39.49 43.92 1.43
CA ALA A 174 -38.20 44.03 0.71
C ALA A 174 -37.11 43.11 1.32
N THR A 175 -36.39 42.18 0.66
CA THR A 175 -35.99 41.96 -0.76
C THR A 175 -35.37 40.55 -0.92
N SER A 176 -35.42 40.00 -2.15
CA SER A 176 -34.42 39.14 -2.87
C SER A 176 -34.02 37.76 -2.30
N ALA A 177 -33.81 36.68 -3.06
CA ALA A 177 -33.86 36.39 -4.50
C ALA A 177 -33.61 34.87 -4.69
N ALA A 178 -34.09 34.32 -5.82
CA ALA A 178 -33.49 33.24 -6.64
C ALA A 178 -33.28 31.83 -5.98
N ALA A 179 -33.50 30.67 -6.60
CA ALA A 179 -33.86 30.29 -7.96
C ALA A 179 -34.31 28.80 -7.98
N ALA A 180 -34.98 28.42 -9.07
CA ALA A 180 -34.88 27.14 -9.79
C ALA A 180 -35.56 25.86 -9.25
N ALA A 181 -36.68 25.50 -9.90
CA ALA A 181 -37.14 24.15 -10.26
C ALA A 181 -38.49 24.33 -11.00
N ALA A 182 -38.91 23.60 -12.04
CA ALA A 182 -38.43 22.40 -12.70
C ALA A 182 -39.12 22.32 -14.07
N ALA A 183 -38.47 21.66 -15.04
CA ALA A 183 -39.10 21.07 -16.20
C ALA A 183 -38.99 19.55 -16.08
N ALA A 184 -40.15 18.87 -16.11
CA ALA A 184 -40.30 17.46 -16.45
C ALA A 184 -40.37 17.34 -18.01
N PRO A 185 -40.39 16.16 -18.68
CA PRO A 185 -40.89 14.87 -18.16
C PRO A 185 -40.30 13.53 -18.71
N ALA A 186 -40.69 12.45 -18.02
CA ALA A 186 -41.12 11.11 -18.50
C ALA A 186 -40.27 10.23 -19.46
N ALA A 187 -39.84 9.07 -18.93
CA ALA A 187 -39.88 7.70 -19.50
C ALA A 187 -39.08 6.80 -18.51
N GLY A 188 -39.53 5.72 -17.90
CA GLY A 188 -40.12 4.50 -18.48
C GLY A 188 -39.13 3.33 -18.27
N ALA A 189 -39.27 2.53 -17.21
CA ALA A 189 -38.73 1.15 -17.10
C ALA A 189 -39.13 0.49 -15.76
N ALA A 190 -39.32 -0.83 -15.82
CA ALA A 190 -39.87 -1.75 -14.82
C ALA A 190 -38.85 -2.15 -13.70
N PRO A 191 -39.25 -2.95 -12.68
CA PRO A 191 -38.49 -3.15 -11.44
C PRO A 191 -37.59 -4.40 -11.49
N GLU A 192 -36.31 -4.26 -11.13
CA GLU A 192 -35.48 -5.39 -10.70
C GLU A 192 -35.04 -5.21 -9.24
N SER A 193 -35.38 -6.21 -8.44
CA SER A 193 -34.82 -6.46 -7.12
C SER A 193 -33.36 -6.83 -7.29
N THR A 194 -32.44 -6.00 -6.80
CA THR A 194 -31.05 -6.41 -6.61
C THR A 194 -30.57 -5.88 -5.26
N ALA A 195 -30.52 -6.80 -4.31
CA ALA A 195 -30.01 -6.56 -2.98
C ALA A 195 -28.54 -6.11 -3.05
N LEU A 196 -28.24 -4.98 -2.39
CA LEU A 196 -26.88 -4.48 -2.22
C LEU A 196 -26.05 -5.48 -1.39
N PRO A 197 -24.84 -5.85 -1.81
CA PRO A 197 -23.94 -6.66 -0.99
C PRO A 197 -23.37 -5.81 0.15
N LEU A 198 -23.50 -6.33 1.38
CA LEU A 198 -22.93 -5.76 2.60
C LEU A 198 -21.39 -5.68 2.50
N PRO A 199 -20.75 -4.62 3.04
CA PRO A 199 -19.30 -4.55 3.12
C PRO A 199 -18.74 -5.62 4.08
N PRO A 200 -17.59 -6.24 3.76
CA PRO A 200 -16.98 -7.25 4.62
C PRO A 200 -16.49 -6.63 5.95
N PRO A 201 -16.59 -7.37 7.07
CA PRO A 201 -16.15 -6.90 8.38
C PRO A 201 -14.62 -6.69 8.44
N PRO A 202 -14.14 -5.74 9.25
CA PRO A 202 -12.71 -5.49 9.42
C PRO A 202 -12.00 -6.72 10.03
N PRO A 203 -10.78 -7.05 9.58
CA PRO A 203 -10.02 -8.18 10.09
C PRO A 203 -9.62 -7.97 11.56
N PRO A 204 -9.54 -9.07 12.35
CA PRO A 204 -9.17 -9.00 13.77
C PRO A 204 -7.73 -8.48 13.95
N PRO A 205 -7.42 -7.84 15.09
CA PRO A 205 -6.09 -7.33 15.39
C PRO A 205 -5.09 -8.50 15.46
N VAL A 206 -4.17 -8.52 14.49
CA VAL A 206 -3.00 -9.40 14.51
C VAL A 206 -2.09 -9.05 15.70
N PRO A 207 -1.57 -10.03 16.44
CA PRO A 207 -0.74 -9.78 17.61
C PRO A 207 0.59 -9.14 17.18
N ALA A 208 0.76 -7.85 17.49
CA ALA A 208 1.92 -7.01 17.17
C ALA A 208 3.27 -7.47 17.79
N ASN A 209 3.33 -8.63 18.47
CA ASN A 209 4.48 -9.04 19.27
C ASN A 209 5.45 -10.00 18.54
N ALA A 210 5.00 -10.71 17.50
CA ALA A 210 5.87 -11.63 16.76
C ALA A 210 6.90 -10.89 15.89
N ASN A 211 6.49 -9.78 15.26
CA ASN A 211 7.34 -9.06 14.32
C ASN A 211 8.39 -8.18 15.03
N ALA A 212 8.04 -7.61 16.19
CA ALA A 212 9.00 -6.87 17.03
C ALA A 212 10.13 -7.78 17.54
N THR A 213 9.79 -9.02 17.93
CA THR A 213 10.78 -10.01 18.38
C THR A 213 11.72 -10.42 17.24
N GLN A 214 11.18 -10.59 16.02
CA GLN A 214 12.01 -10.93 14.86
C GLN A 214 12.93 -9.77 14.45
N HIS A 215 12.44 -8.53 14.51
CA HIS A 215 13.24 -7.34 14.21
C HIS A 215 14.38 -7.14 15.23
N GLN A 216 14.12 -7.37 16.52
CA GLN A 216 15.14 -7.29 17.56
C GLN A 216 16.22 -8.36 17.39
N GLN A 217 15.84 -9.58 16.99
CA GLN A 217 16.79 -10.67 16.74
C GLN A 217 17.67 -10.39 15.51
N GLN A 218 17.11 -9.74 14.48
CA GLN A 218 17.87 -9.35 13.29
C GLN A 218 18.89 -8.23 13.58
N GLN A 219 18.54 -7.26 14.43
CA GLN A 219 19.48 -6.22 14.85
C GLN A 219 20.67 -6.78 15.65
N GLN A 220 20.44 -7.77 16.51
CA GLN A 220 21.55 -8.42 17.25
C GLN A 220 22.53 -9.14 16.31
N GLN A 221 22.04 -9.79 15.25
CA GLN A 221 22.92 -10.45 14.27
C GLN A 221 23.80 -9.45 13.51
N GLN A 222 23.25 -8.29 13.12
CA GLN A 222 24.05 -7.25 12.44
C GLN A 222 25.14 -6.69 13.34
N HIS A 223 24.85 -6.49 14.63
CA HIS A 223 25.84 -5.97 15.58
C HIS A 223 27.01 -6.95 15.78
N GLN A 224 26.73 -8.26 15.79
CA GLN A 224 27.76 -9.29 15.93
C GLN A 224 28.70 -9.35 14.71
N GLN A 225 28.19 -9.11 13.50
CA GLN A 225 29.04 -9.03 12.30
C GLN A 225 29.95 -7.80 12.30
N GLN A 226 29.48 -6.65 12.81
CA GLN A 226 30.32 -5.45 12.90
C GLN A 226 31.49 -5.62 13.87
N GLN A 227 31.29 -6.32 15.00
CA GLN A 227 32.39 -6.59 15.94
C GLN A 227 33.48 -7.48 15.31
N GLN A 228 33.10 -8.51 14.55
CA GLN A 228 34.09 -9.36 13.85
C GLN A 228 34.87 -8.59 12.78
N GLN A 229 34.25 -7.61 12.11
CA GLN A 229 34.96 -6.75 11.16
C GLN A 229 35.92 -5.76 11.85
N GLN A 230 35.57 -5.27 13.05
CA GLN A 230 36.46 -4.42 13.84
C GLN A 230 37.63 -5.21 14.44
N GLU A 231 37.40 -6.43 14.91
CA GLU A 231 38.48 -7.32 15.37
C GLU A 231 39.38 -7.76 14.19
N GLY A 232 38.81 -8.04 13.02
CA GLY A 232 39.59 -8.34 11.81
C GLY A 232 40.41 -7.16 11.30
N LYS A 233 39.86 -5.94 11.38
CA LYS A 233 40.62 -4.70 11.06
C LYS A 233 41.69 -4.40 12.10
N GLY A 234 41.41 -4.54 13.39
CA GLY A 234 42.40 -4.34 14.45
C GLY A 234 43.54 -5.35 14.41
N ALA A 235 43.26 -6.61 14.08
CA ALA A 235 44.28 -7.65 13.94
C ALA A 235 45.16 -7.45 12.70
N SER A 236 44.61 -6.95 11.59
CA SER A 236 45.39 -6.63 10.38
C SER A 236 46.22 -5.35 10.54
N GLU A 237 45.69 -4.34 11.24
CA GLU A 237 46.41 -3.09 11.55
C GLU A 237 47.56 -3.35 12.54
N ALA A 238 47.33 -4.17 13.58
CA ALA A 238 48.37 -4.58 14.52
C ALA A 238 49.46 -5.48 13.90
N LEU A 239 49.15 -6.19 12.80
CA LEU A 239 50.12 -7.02 12.07
C LEU A 239 50.93 -6.20 11.05
N LEU A 240 50.36 -5.13 10.49
CA LEU A 240 51.07 -4.15 9.65
C LEU A 240 52.01 -3.25 10.47
N ASP A 241 51.64 -2.86 11.69
CA ASP A 241 52.48 -2.02 12.56
C ASP A 241 53.68 -2.77 13.17
N ARG A 242 53.66 -4.12 13.11
CA ARG A 242 54.75 -4.97 13.62
C ARG A 242 55.75 -5.43 12.53
N VAL A 243 55.47 -5.16 11.25
CA VAL A 243 56.31 -5.60 10.09
C VAL A 243 57.01 -4.43 9.40
N LEU A 244 56.70 -3.17 9.73
CA LEU A 244 57.25 -1.98 9.07
C LEU A 244 58.04 -1.02 9.98
N PRO A 245 59.11 -1.49 10.64
CA PRO A 245 60.27 -0.62 10.84
C PRO A 245 61.58 -1.35 10.52
N ALA A 246 61.88 -1.58 9.24
CA ALA A 246 63.19 -2.14 8.86
C ALA A 246 63.74 -1.75 7.47
N VAL A 247 63.12 -0.82 6.72
CA VAL A 247 63.55 -0.58 5.31
C VAL A 247 63.96 0.88 5.01
N CYS A 248 63.95 1.81 5.97
CA CYS A 248 64.28 3.22 5.67
C CYS A 248 65.66 3.73 6.14
N ASP A 249 66.58 2.88 6.62
CA ASP A 249 67.86 3.34 7.23
C ASP A 249 69.14 2.89 6.49
N ALA A 250 69.08 2.64 5.18
CA ALA A 250 70.25 2.17 4.42
C ALA A 250 70.90 3.19 3.46
N ASP A 251 70.37 4.41 3.29
CA ASP A 251 70.84 5.33 2.24
C ASP A 251 71.23 6.74 2.74
N ARG A 252 71.99 6.81 3.85
CA ARG A 252 72.48 8.11 4.38
C ARG A 252 73.92 8.13 4.89
N THR A 253 74.77 7.20 4.48
CA THR A 253 76.19 7.15 4.97
C THR A 253 77.26 7.17 3.88
N HIS A 254 76.96 7.52 2.62
CA HIS A 254 77.98 7.54 1.55
C HIS A 254 78.33 8.90 0.92
N CYS A 255 78.05 10.01 1.61
CA CYS A 255 78.51 11.34 1.16
C CYS A 255 79.03 12.18 2.33
N GLN A 256 80.13 11.74 2.95
CA GLN A 256 81.02 12.66 3.69
C GLN A 256 82.42 12.06 3.84
N GLY A 257 83.37 12.61 3.08
CA GLY A 257 84.77 12.67 3.49
C GLY A 257 85.77 11.81 2.72
N TYR A 258 86.56 12.51 1.90
CA TYR A 258 87.90 12.19 1.37
C TYR A 258 88.02 11.23 0.17
#